data_AF-A0AAU6GLM5-F1
#
_entry.id   AF-A0AAU6GLM5-F1
#
_cell.length_a   1.000
_cell.length_b   1.000
_cell.length_c   1.000
_cell.angle_alpha   90.00
_cell.angle_beta   90.00
_cell.angle_gamma   90.00
#
_symmetry.space_group_name_H-M   'P 1'
#
loop_
_entity.id
_entity.type
_entity.pdbx_description
1 polymer ?
#
loop_
_entity_poly.entity_id
_entity_poly.type
_entity_poly.pdbx_seq_one_letter_code
_entity_poly.pdbx_strand_id
1 'polypeptide(L)'
;MPAIANSPQTAAQRMTLALAPRGVTAHIDEDAGSSWLVISLDGTDFPAEGTPKLVVFVYDANEASSFVDQPMEHRGGSWRVTFDNGTRERDVFYGRRADPATATALCAEFIAEYLSAPSA
;
A
#
# COMPACT_ATOMS: atom_id res chain seq x y z
N MET A 1 -32.27 -14.86 7.44
CA MET A 1 -30.86 -14.94 6.97
C MET A 1 -30.37 -13.51 6.81
N PRO A 2 -29.34 -13.05 7.53
CA PRO A 2 -28.84 -11.69 7.32
C PRO A 2 -28.09 -11.65 5.98
N ALA A 3 -28.40 -10.65 5.16
CA ALA A 3 -27.65 -10.35 3.95
C ALA A 3 -26.23 -9.90 4.37
N ILE A 4 -25.22 -10.70 4.01
CA ILE A 4 -23.84 -10.25 4.08
C ILE A 4 -23.72 -9.17 3.01
N ALA A 5 -23.68 -7.91 3.41
CA ALA A 5 -23.39 -6.83 2.49
C ALA A 5 -21.99 -7.08 1.91
N ASN A 6 -21.92 -7.56 0.67
CA ASN A 6 -20.70 -7.65 -0.13
C ASN A 6 -20.27 -6.24 -0.53
N SER A 7 -19.92 -5.41 0.46
CA SER A 7 -19.27 -4.12 0.18
C SER A 7 -17.95 -4.42 -0.52
N PRO A 8 -17.61 -3.70 -1.61
CA PRO A 8 -16.34 -3.89 -2.29
C PRO A 8 -15.19 -3.61 -1.33
N GLN A 9 -14.27 -4.56 -1.22
CA GLN A 9 -13.11 -4.47 -0.34
C GLN A 9 -12.22 -3.28 -0.73
N THR A 10 -11.80 -2.49 0.27
CA THR A 10 -10.93 -1.32 0.08
C THR A 10 -9.54 -1.73 -0.41
N ALA A 11 -8.80 -0.80 -1.01
CA ALA A 11 -7.43 -1.05 -1.44
C ALA A 11 -6.51 -1.43 -0.26
N ALA A 12 -6.68 -0.78 0.89
CA ALA A 12 -5.98 -1.11 2.13
C ALA A 12 -6.23 -2.55 2.54
N GLN A 13 -7.51 -2.94 2.66
CA GLN A 13 -7.89 -4.30 3.02
C GLN A 13 -7.31 -5.32 2.04
N ARG A 14 -7.31 -5.04 0.72
CA ARG A 14 -6.74 -5.93 -0.29
C ARG A 14 -5.24 -6.11 -0.10
N MET A 15 -4.53 -5.01 0.10
CA MET A 15 -3.09 -5.03 0.31
C MET A 15 -2.71 -5.75 1.60
N THR A 16 -3.39 -5.45 2.71
CA THR A 16 -3.16 -6.14 4.00
C THR A 16 -3.36 -7.64 3.88
N LEU A 17 -4.42 -8.11 3.20
CA LEU A 17 -4.62 -9.55 2.96
C LEU A 17 -3.52 -10.16 2.07
N ALA A 18 -3.02 -9.42 1.09
CA ALA A 18 -1.94 -9.91 0.22
C ALA A 18 -0.58 -9.94 0.95
N LEU A 19 -0.35 -9.05 1.90
CA LEU A 19 0.88 -8.96 2.70
C LEU A 19 0.91 -9.95 3.87
N ALA A 20 -0.24 -10.28 4.46
CA ALA A 20 -0.31 -11.14 5.65
C ALA A 20 0.39 -12.51 5.49
N PRO A 21 0.25 -13.26 4.38
CA PRO A 21 0.97 -14.53 4.18
C PRO A 21 2.49 -14.38 4.10
N ARG A 22 2.99 -13.16 3.85
CA ARG A 22 4.42 -12.81 3.79
C ARG A 22 4.96 -12.29 5.12
N GLY A 23 4.13 -12.26 6.17
CA GLY A 23 4.51 -11.75 7.49
C GLY A 23 4.66 -10.23 7.56
N VAL A 24 4.23 -9.51 6.53
CA VAL A 24 4.34 -8.04 6.47
C VAL A 24 3.08 -7.42 7.05
N THR A 25 3.27 -6.50 8.00
CA THR A 25 2.18 -5.72 8.61
C THR A 25 2.16 -4.32 8.02
N ALA A 26 0.98 -3.86 7.60
CA ALA A 26 0.77 -2.53 7.07
C ALA A 26 -0.25 -1.79 7.92
N HIS A 27 0.01 -0.52 8.19
CA HIS A 27 -0.84 0.36 8.99
C HIS A 27 -1.43 1.46 8.12
N ILE A 28 -2.70 1.80 8.30
CA ILE A 28 -3.30 2.92 7.58
C ILE A 28 -2.90 4.22 8.27
N ASP A 29 -2.55 5.22 7.48
CA ASP A 29 -2.31 6.61 7.89
C ASP A 29 -3.03 7.55 6.91
N GLU A 30 -3.53 8.67 7.43
CA GLU A 30 -4.43 9.56 6.72
C GLU A 30 -4.07 11.02 7.02
N ASP A 31 -3.93 11.84 5.98
CA ASP A 31 -3.72 13.29 6.11
C ASP A 31 -4.39 14.04 4.98
N ALA A 32 -4.94 15.21 5.30
CA ALA A 32 -5.51 16.15 4.33
C ALA A 32 -6.46 15.53 3.27
N GLY A 33 -7.20 14.48 3.62
CA GLY A 33 -8.12 13.78 2.71
C GLY A 33 -7.46 12.77 1.77
N SER A 34 -6.18 12.46 1.98
CA SER A 34 -5.45 11.36 1.37
C SER A 34 -5.23 10.25 2.39
N SER A 35 -5.15 9.01 1.92
CA SER A 35 -4.86 7.86 2.76
C SER A 35 -3.79 6.98 2.12
N TRP A 36 -2.92 6.41 2.94
CA TRP A 36 -1.88 5.48 2.53
C TRP A 36 -1.64 4.40 3.59
N LEU A 37 -0.94 3.37 3.18
CA LEU A 37 -0.40 2.35 4.07
C LEU A 37 1.05 2.68 4.39
N VAL A 38 1.42 2.44 5.64
CA VAL A 38 2.76 2.59 6.17
C VAL A 38 3.26 1.23 6.62
N ILE A 39 4.46 0.86 6.17
CA ILE A 39 5.11 -0.40 6.51
C ILE A 39 6.50 -0.07 7.04
N SER A 40 6.77 -0.47 8.28
CA SER A 40 8.10 -0.32 8.88
C SER A 40 9.10 -1.26 8.19
N LEU A 41 10.34 -0.80 7.97
CA LEU A 41 11.40 -1.68 7.50
C LEU A 41 11.92 -2.62 8.59
N ASP A 42 11.80 -2.22 9.85
CA ASP A 42 12.46 -2.88 10.98
C ASP A 42 11.52 -3.79 11.77
N GLY A 43 10.25 -3.89 11.39
CA GLY A 43 9.30 -4.73 12.11
C GLY A 43 7.84 -4.53 11.74
N THR A 44 6.97 -4.95 12.66
CA THR A 44 5.50 -4.99 12.45
C THR A 44 4.77 -3.79 13.02
N ASP A 45 5.43 -2.97 13.82
CA ASP A 45 4.81 -1.82 14.50
C ASP A 45 4.71 -0.59 13.59
N PHE A 46 3.85 0.35 13.97
CA PHE A 46 3.76 1.64 13.28
C PHE A 46 5.09 2.38 13.43
N PRO A 47 5.74 2.81 12.34
CA PRO A 47 7.06 3.44 12.42
C PRO A 47 6.98 4.81 13.09
N ALA A 48 7.93 5.08 13.99
CA ALA A 48 8.07 6.40 14.61
C ALA A 48 8.47 7.46 13.55
N GLU A 49 8.21 8.72 13.86
CA GLU A 49 8.65 9.82 13.00
C GLU A 49 10.17 9.76 12.76
N GLY A 50 10.58 9.95 11.51
CA GLY A 50 12.00 9.91 11.11
C GLY A 50 12.58 8.50 10.92
N THR A 51 11.82 7.44 11.16
CA THR A 51 12.29 6.06 10.91
C THR A 51 12.05 5.62 9.47
N PRO A 52 12.93 4.78 8.89
CA PRO A 52 12.74 4.25 7.55
C PRO A 52 11.44 3.45 7.43
N LYS A 53 10.63 3.80 6.42
CA LYS A 53 9.34 3.17 6.14
C LYS A 53 9.05 3.12 4.65
N LEU A 54 8.17 2.21 4.26
CA LEU A 54 7.52 2.22 2.96
C LEU A 54 6.15 2.86 3.09
N VAL A 55 5.87 3.83 2.23
CA VAL A 55 4.58 4.46 2.05
C VAL A 55 3.95 3.86 0.79
N VAL A 56 2.80 3.21 0.94
CA VAL A 56 2.14 2.42 -0.10
C VAL A 56 0.74 2.98 -0.32
N PHE A 57 0.43 3.39 -1.54
CA PHE A 57 -0.87 4.00 -1.85
C PHE A 57 -1.33 3.68 -3.25
N VAL A 58 -2.63 3.82 -3.49
CA VAL A 58 -3.17 3.85 -4.85
C VAL A 58 -3.21 5.30 -5.31
N TYR A 59 -2.60 5.59 -6.45
CA TYR A 59 -2.68 6.90 -7.09
C TYR A 59 -3.69 6.88 -8.23
N ASP A 60 -4.72 7.73 -8.15
CA ASP A 60 -5.62 8.03 -9.27
C ASP A 60 -5.10 9.23 -10.05
N ALA A 61 -4.76 9.02 -11.32
CA ALA A 61 -4.24 10.09 -12.16
C ALA A 61 -5.34 11.05 -12.67
N ASN A 62 -6.60 10.65 -12.64
CA ASN A 62 -7.73 11.49 -13.07
C ASN A 62 -8.12 12.49 -11.98
N GLU A 63 -8.09 12.05 -10.72
CA GLU A 63 -8.38 12.90 -9.55
C GLU A 63 -7.12 13.55 -8.96
N ALA A 64 -5.94 13.12 -9.42
CA ALA A 64 -4.64 13.51 -8.89
C ALA A 64 -4.55 13.31 -7.36
N SER A 65 -5.16 12.23 -6.87
CA SER A 65 -5.31 11.91 -5.45
C SER A 65 -4.71 10.55 -5.10
N SER A 66 -4.38 10.37 -3.82
CA SER A 66 -3.91 9.10 -3.26
C SER A 66 -4.89 8.55 -2.24
N PHE A 67 -5.20 7.26 -2.34
CA PHE A 67 -6.13 6.60 -1.44
C PHE A 67 -5.75 5.14 -1.17
N VAL A 68 -6.19 4.63 -0.03
CA VAL A 68 -6.25 3.20 0.32
C VAL A 68 -7.54 2.84 1.07
N ASP A 69 -8.22 3.82 1.65
CA ASP A 69 -9.48 3.71 2.39
C ASP A 69 -10.69 3.40 1.49
N GLN A 70 -10.55 3.56 0.17
CA GLN A 70 -11.60 3.31 -0.81
C GLN A 70 -11.31 2.06 -1.67
N PRO A 71 -12.34 1.44 -2.27
CA PRO A 71 -12.16 0.35 -3.22
C PRO A 71 -11.35 0.79 -4.44
N MET A 72 -10.43 -0.06 -4.90
CA MET A 72 -9.77 0.14 -6.18
C MET A 72 -10.73 -0.28 -7.30
N GLU A 73 -11.35 0.69 -7.97
CA GLU A 73 -12.18 0.43 -9.14
C GLU A 73 -11.33 -0.04 -10.34
N HIS A 74 -11.92 -0.84 -11.24
CA HIS A 74 -11.22 -1.30 -12.44
C HIS A 74 -10.74 -0.10 -13.26
N ARG A 75 -9.42 0.04 -13.40
CA ARG A 75 -8.68 1.09 -14.14
C ARG A 75 -8.54 2.48 -13.46
N GLY A 76 -9.07 2.67 -12.26
CA GLY A 76 -9.00 3.97 -11.56
C GLY A 76 -7.59 4.33 -11.07
N GLY A 77 -6.87 3.37 -10.49
CA GLY A 77 -5.61 3.66 -9.82
C GLY A 77 -4.44 2.74 -10.15
N SER A 78 -3.23 3.23 -9.84
CA SER A 78 -1.97 2.48 -9.86
C SER A 78 -1.40 2.41 -8.46
N TRP A 79 -0.97 1.23 -8.02
CA TRP A 79 -0.18 1.12 -6.79
C TRP A 79 1.15 1.85 -6.95
N ARG A 80 1.51 2.63 -5.94
CA ARG A 80 2.84 3.22 -5.79
C ARG A 80 3.41 2.82 -4.44
N VAL A 81 4.72 2.61 -4.42
CA VAL A 81 5.48 2.44 -3.18
C VAL A 81 6.62 3.44 -3.19
N THR A 82 6.67 4.23 -2.14
CA THR A 82 7.69 5.22 -1.88
C THR A 82 8.45 4.80 -0.64
N PHE A 83 9.78 4.79 -0.73
CA PHE A 83 10.64 4.63 0.43
C PHE A 83 10.90 6.00 1.04
N ASP A 84 10.61 6.15 2.32
CA ASP A 84 10.91 7.33 3.12
C ASP A 84 11.92 6.95 4.22
N ASN A 85 13.03 7.67 4.31
CA ASN A 85 14.03 7.49 5.37
C ASN A 85 13.94 8.54 6.49
N GLY A 86 12.85 9.30 6.55
CA GLY A 86 12.66 10.41 7.47
C GLY A 86 13.23 11.74 7.00
N THR A 87 14.02 11.74 5.90
CA THR A 87 14.63 12.97 5.33
C THR A 87 14.43 13.10 3.83
N ARG A 88 14.22 11.98 3.14
CA ARG A 88 14.08 11.89 1.69
C ARG A 88 13.12 10.77 1.35
N GLU A 89 12.30 11.07 0.36
CA GLU A 89 11.40 10.13 -0.27
C GLU A 89 11.91 9.76 -1.66
N ARG A 90 11.74 8.50 -2.05
CA ARG A 90 11.99 8.03 -3.41
C ARG A 90 10.96 6.98 -3.81
N ASP A 91 10.44 7.09 -5.02
CA ASP A 91 9.59 6.05 -5.59
C ASP A 91 10.44 4.80 -5.87
N VAL A 92 10.02 3.67 -5.30
CA VAL A 92 10.68 2.36 -5.46
C VAL A 92 9.84 1.39 -6.28
N PHE A 93 8.54 1.65 -6.41
CA PHE A 93 7.64 0.86 -7.25
C PHE A 93 6.54 1.71 -7.87
N TYR A 94 6.26 1.42 -9.14
CA TYR A 94 5.12 1.95 -9.86
C TYR A 94 4.38 0.82 -10.59
N GLY A 95 3.19 0.49 -10.09
CA GLY A 95 2.31 -0.50 -10.67
C GLY A 95 1.64 0.01 -11.93
N ARG A 96 1.67 -0.78 -13.01
CA ARG A 96 0.88 -0.46 -14.22
C ARG A 96 -0.60 -0.70 -13.98
N ARG A 97 -1.45 -0.02 -14.77
CA ARG A 97 -2.89 -0.27 -14.82
C ARG A 97 -3.14 -1.73 -15.22
N ALA A 98 -3.63 -2.52 -14.28
CA ALA A 98 -4.09 -3.89 -14.44
C ALA A 98 -5.45 -4.04 -13.72
N ASP A 99 -6.04 -5.23 -13.71
CA ASP A 99 -7.13 -5.48 -12.78
C ASP A 99 -6.63 -5.32 -11.33
N PRO A 100 -7.49 -4.88 -10.38
CA PRO A 100 -7.08 -4.59 -9.02
C PRO A 100 -6.41 -5.78 -8.30
N ALA A 101 -6.83 -7.02 -8.59
CA ALA A 101 -6.28 -8.19 -7.91
C ALA A 101 -4.83 -8.45 -8.36
N THR A 102 -4.59 -8.44 -9.67
CA THR A 102 -3.24 -8.58 -10.23
C THR A 102 -2.32 -7.43 -9.79
N ALA A 103 -2.82 -6.19 -9.82
CA ALA A 103 -2.05 -5.03 -9.40
C ALA A 103 -1.63 -5.11 -7.92
N THR A 104 -2.57 -5.49 -7.03
CA THR A 104 -2.26 -5.71 -5.61
C THR A 104 -1.28 -6.86 -5.41
N ALA A 105 -1.44 -7.98 -6.11
CA ALA A 105 -0.55 -9.13 -5.96
C ALA A 105 0.91 -8.80 -6.31
N LEU A 106 1.13 -8.10 -7.43
CA LEU A 106 2.47 -7.67 -7.87
C LEU A 106 3.10 -6.67 -6.90
N CYS A 107 2.31 -5.71 -6.40
CA CYS A 107 2.80 -4.73 -5.43
C CYS A 107 3.17 -5.40 -4.10
N ALA A 108 2.34 -6.31 -3.60
CA ALA A 108 2.62 -7.06 -2.37
C ALA A 108 3.85 -7.98 -2.49
N GLU A 109 4.07 -8.57 -3.67
CA GLU A 109 5.29 -9.33 -3.97
C GLU A 109 6.52 -8.43 -3.93
N PHE A 110 6.49 -7.30 -4.63
CA PHE A 110 7.57 -6.33 -4.59
C PHE A 110 7.92 -5.88 -3.17
N ILE A 111 6.91 -5.54 -2.34
CA ILE A 111 7.14 -5.09 -0.96
C ILE A 111 7.87 -6.17 -0.16
N ALA A 112 7.45 -7.43 -0.24
CA ALA A 112 8.09 -8.49 0.51
C ALA A 112 9.52 -8.79 0.01
N GLU A 113 9.76 -8.73 -1.30
CA GLU A 113 11.10 -8.84 -1.86
C GLU A 113 11.99 -7.69 -1.38
N TYR A 114 11.46 -6.46 -1.39
CA TYR A 114 12.18 -5.27 -0.96
C TYR A 114 12.61 -5.36 0.51
N LEU A 115 11.72 -5.82 1.38
CA LEU A 115 12.00 -6.00 2.82
C LEU A 115 12.92 -7.20 3.12
N SER A 116 12.96 -8.18 2.22
CA SER A 116 13.84 -9.36 2.37
C SER A 116 15.23 -9.15 1.79
N ALA A 117 15.42 -8.11 0.97
CA ALA A 117 16.72 -7.79 0.40
C ALA A 117 17.68 -7.30 1.51
N PRO A 118 18.95 -7.72 1.51
CA PRO A 118 19.93 -7.19 2.45
C PRO A 118 20.05 -5.68 2.23
N SER A 119 19.81 -4.90 3.28
CA SER A 119 20.07 -3.46 3.30
C SER A 119 21.56 -3.25 2.99
N ALA A 120 21.85 -2.70 1.80
CA ALA A 120 23.21 -2.36 1.40
C ALA A 120 23.79 -1.21 2.24
#